data_AF-A0AB34HL07-F1
#
_entry.id   AF-A0AB34HL07-F1
#
_cell.length_a   1.000
_cell.length_b   1.000
_cell.length_c   1.000
_cell.angle_alpha   90.00
_cell.angle_beta   90.00
_cell.angle_gamma   90.00
#
_symmetry.space_group_name_H-M   'P 1'
#
loop_
_entity.id
_entity.type
_entity.pdbx_description
1 polymer ?
#
loop_
_entity_poly.entity_id
_entity_poly.type
_entity_poly.pdbx_seq_one_letter_code
_entity_poly.pdbx_strand_id
1 'polypeptide(L)'
;MSLWSWVNRPSELSKFTNPLFEANNLVIWPSVAPQSLQLWEVCVSLPFCFSFVHSIGIFLRWNRSSKYLDEAYEEMVNIIEYNKELQAKVNILRRQLAELETEDGMQESP
;
A
#
# COMPACT_ATOMS: atom_id res chain seq x y z
N MET A 1 -13.29 -13.03 26.85
CA MET A 1 -12.20 -12.69 25.92
C MET A 1 -12.65 -11.54 25.03
N SER A 2 -11.79 -10.56 24.78
CA SER A 2 -12.10 -9.43 23.88
C SER A 2 -11.71 -9.77 22.44
N LEU A 3 -12.52 -9.36 21.46
CA LEU A 3 -12.20 -9.47 20.04
C LEU A 3 -10.84 -8.83 19.71
N TRP A 4 -10.55 -7.68 20.32
CA TRP A 4 -9.29 -6.95 20.14
C TRP A 4 -8.07 -7.74 20.61
N SER A 5 -8.23 -8.60 21.62
CA SER A 5 -7.14 -9.47 22.08
C SER A 5 -6.78 -10.57 21.07
N TRP A 6 -7.71 -10.92 20.17
CA TRP A 6 -7.46 -11.86 19.09
C TRP A 6 -6.93 -11.15 17.85
N VAL A 7 -7.54 -10.03 17.45
CA VAL A 7 -7.13 -9.24 16.26
C VAL A 7 -5.72 -8.69 16.41
N ASN A 8 -5.32 -8.24 17.60
CA ASN A 8 -4.00 -7.65 17.84
C ASN A 8 -2.86 -8.68 17.94
N ARG A 9 -3.14 -9.97 17.70
CA ARG A 9 -2.06 -10.98 17.62
C ARG A 9 -1.25 -10.75 16.34
N PRO A 10 0.08 -10.79 16.38
CA PRO A 10 0.92 -10.45 15.23
C PRO A 10 0.64 -11.31 13.98
N SER A 11 0.21 -12.57 14.17
CA SER A 11 -0.17 -13.48 13.09
C SER A 11 -1.48 -13.10 12.37
N GLU A 12 -2.40 -12.43 13.07
CA GLU A 12 -3.68 -12.01 12.52
C GLU A 12 -3.64 -10.54 12.09
N LEU A 13 -2.93 -9.69 12.83
CA LEU A 13 -2.77 -8.28 12.56
C LEU A 13 -2.20 -8.02 11.17
N SER A 14 -1.25 -8.85 10.71
CA SER A 14 -0.68 -8.75 9.37
C SER A 14 -1.71 -8.91 8.25
N LYS A 15 -2.81 -9.64 8.49
CA LYS A 15 -3.90 -9.84 7.53
C LYS A 15 -4.88 -8.68 7.49
N PHE A 16 -5.02 -7.95 8.60
CA PHE A 16 -5.97 -6.84 8.73
C PHE A 16 -5.32 -5.46 8.58
N THR A 17 -3.99 -5.40 8.43
CA THR A 17 -3.25 -4.15 8.24
C THR A 17 -3.24 -3.78 6.76
N ASN A 18 -3.59 -2.54 6.44
CA ASN A 18 -3.49 -2.02 5.08
C ASN A 18 -2.01 -1.72 4.74
N PRO A 19 -1.40 -2.39 3.74
CA PRO A 19 -0.01 -2.16 3.36
C PRO A 19 0.26 -0.77 2.76
N LEU A 20 -0.78 -0.08 2.29
CA LEU A 20 -0.73 1.30 1.78
C LEU A 20 -1.06 2.35 2.86
N PHE A 21 -1.25 1.94 4.11
CA PHE A 21 -1.56 2.87 5.18
C PHE A 21 -0.34 3.73 5.52
N GLU A 22 -0.48 5.03 5.29
CA GLU A 22 0.41 6.06 5.81
C GLU A 22 -0.39 6.95 6.77
N ALA A 23 0.23 7.38 7.86
CA ALA A 23 -0.41 8.22 8.85
C ALA A 23 -0.75 9.59 8.25
N ASN A 24 -2.03 9.80 7.93
CA ASN A 24 -2.51 11.08 7.43
C ASN A 24 -3.04 11.93 8.58
N ASN A 25 -2.42 13.09 8.81
CA ASN A 25 -2.84 14.05 9.85
C ASN A 25 -3.94 15.01 9.36
N LEU A 26 -4.37 14.91 8.10
CA LEU A 26 -5.41 15.75 7.52
C LEU A 26 -6.82 15.20 7.80
N VAL A 27 -7.80 16.10 7.88
CA VAL A 27 -9.21 15.73 8.02
C VAL A 27 -9.70 15.10 6.72
N ILE A 28 -10.26 13.89 6.81
CA ILE A 28 -10.89 13.20 5.70
C ILE A 28 -12.34 13.73 5.55
N TRP A 29 -12.68 14.26 4.38
CA TRP A 29 -14.03 14.77 4.06
C TRP A 29 -14.69 13.87 3.00
N PRO A 30 -15.37 12.78 3.39
CA PRO A 30 -16.03 11.91 2.43
C PRO A 30 -17.26 12.59 1.84
N SER A 31 -17.52 12.35 0.55
CA SER A 31 -18.77 12.76 -0.10
C SER A 31 -19.88 11.76 0.21
N VAL A 32 -21.07 12.26 0.52
CA VAL A 32 -22.29 11.47 0.76
C VAL A 32 -23.24 11.46 -0.44
N ALA A 33 -22.76 11.88 -1.62
CA ALA A 33 -23.57 11.86 -2.83
C ALA A 33 -23.87 10.41 -3.27
N PRO A 34 -25.07 10.10 -3.78
CA PRO A 34 -25.40 8.74 -4.23
C PRO A 34 -24.43 8.20 -5.30
N GLN A 35 -23.85 9.08 -6.12
CA GLN A 35 -22.81 8.72 -7.10
C GLN A 35 -21.46 8.31 -6.48
N SER A 36 -21.14 8.79 -5.27
CA SER A 36 -19.91 8.43 -4.56
C SER A 36 -20.08 7.22 -3.65
N LEU A 37 -21.32 6.83 -3.37
CA LEU A 37 -21.64 5.62 -2.61
C LEU A 37 -21.72 4.43 -3.56
N GLN A 38 -20.74 3.53 -3.45
CA GLN A 38 -20.77 2.27 -4.18
C GLN A 38 -21.40 1.19 -3.31
N LEU A 39 -22.18 0.29 -3.94
CA LEU A 39 -22.57 -0.95 -3.28
C LEU A 39 -21.30 -1.72 -2.95
N TRP A 40 -21.24 -2.27 -1.74
CA TRP A 40 -20.06 -2.99 -1.27
C TRP A 40 -20.00 -4.39 -1.87
N GLU A 41 -19.95 -4.41 -3.19
CA GLU A 41 -19.65 -5.57 -4.00
C GLU A 41 -18.17 -5.61 -4.28
N VAL A 42 -17.63 -6.83 -4.29
CA VAL A 42 -16.30 -7.18 -4.76
C VAL A 42 -15.99 -6.36 -6.01
N CYS A 43 -15.17 -5.32 -5.85
CA CYS A 43 -14.88 -4.32 -6.87
C CYS A 43 -13.99 -4.95 -7.94
N VAL A 44 -14.60 -5.51 -8.99
CA VAL A 44 -13.87 -6.10 -10.14
C VAL A 44 -14.43 -5.60 -11.46
N SER A 45 -14.97 -4.37 -11.53
CA SER A 45 -15.51 -3.89 -12.81
C SER A 45 -15.20 -2.43 -13.15
N LEU A 46 -14.30 -1.77 -12.43
CA LEU A 46 -13.80 -0.46 -12.85
C LEU A 46 -12.26 -0.48 -12.85
N PRO A 47 -11.60 -0.35 -14.02
CA PRO A 47 -10.14 -0.33 -14.16
C PRO A 47 -9.48 0.93 -13.54
N PHE A 48 -10.21 1.73 -12.76
CA PHE A 48 -9.77 2.99 -12.17
C PHE A 48 -9.77 3.02 -10.63
N CYS A 49 -10.18 1.95 -9.95
CA CYS A 49 -10.23 1.91 -8.49
C CYS A 49 -9.01 1.17 -7.90
N PHE A 50 -7.80 1.64 -8.20
CA PHE A 50 -6.55 1.10 -7.61
C PHE A 50 -6.18 1.73 -6.26
N SER A 51 -7.13 2.35 -5.56
CA SER A 51 -6.91 2.97 -4.25
C SER A 51 -8.16 2.85 -3.38
N PHE A 52 -8.63 1.63 -3.16
CA PHE A 52 -9.34 1.35 -1.91
C PHE A 52 -9.18 -0.13 -1.55
N VAL A 53 -8.20 -0.34 -0.69
CA VAL A 53 -7.70 -1.62 -0.22
C VAL A 53 -8.81 -2.43 0.46
N HIS A 54 -8.95 -3.68 0.01
CA HIS A 54 -9.31 -4.86 0.81
C HIS A 54 -10.59 -4.80 1.67
N SER A 55 -11.55 -3.93 1.33
CA SER A 55 -12.84 -3.97 2.00
C SER A 55 -13.64 -5.14 1.39
N ILE A 56 -13.65 -6.25 2.12
CA ILE A 56 -14.41 -7.49 1.90
C ILE A 56 -15.84 -7.17 1.45
N GLY A 57 -16.19 -7.38 0.18
CA GLY A 57 -17.58 -7.22 -0.27
C GLY A 57 -18.49 -8.15 0.51
N ILE A 58 -19.29 -7.61 1.44
CA ILE A 58 -20.11 -8.40 2.37
C ILE A 58 -21.36 -8.95 1.68
N PHE A 59 -21.90 -8.21 0.70
CA PHE A 59 -23.23 -8.48 0.16
C PHE A 59 -23.27 -9.62 -0.89
N LEU A 60 -22.31 -9.71 -1.82
CA LEU A 60 -22.25 -10.82 -2.81
C LEU A 60 -21.08 -11.80 -2.62
N ARG A 61 -20.50 -11.90 -1.42
CA ARG A 61 -19.35 -12.79 -1.14
C ARG A 61 -19.57 -14.24 -1.58
N TRP A 62 -20.80 -14.76 -1.44
CA TRP A 62 -21.13 -16.16 -1.72
C TRP A 62 -21.51 -16.42 -3.18
N ASN A 63 -21.70 -15.38 -4.00
CA ASN A 63 -22.12 -15.49 -5.39
C ASN A 63 -20.93 -15.45 -6.36
N ARG A 64 -19.82 -14.77 -5.99
CA ARG A 64 -18.65 -14.55 -6.86
C ARG A 64 -17.36 -15.13 -6.25
N SER A 65 -16.55 -15.81 -7.07
CA SER A 65 -15.23 -16.32 -6.69
C SER A 65 -14.22 -15.18 -6.51
N SER A 66 -13.52 -15.13 -5.37
CA SER A 66 -12.54 -14.07 -4.99
C SER A 66 -11.18 -14.17 -5.70
N LYS A 67 -10.92 -15.22 -6.49
CA LYS A 67 -9.59 -15.54 -7.02
C LYS A 67 -8.82 -14.36 -7.64
N TYR A 68 -9.50 -13.53 -8.43
CA TYR A 68 -8.87 -12.37 -9.08
C TYR A 68 -8.45 -11.27 -8.09
N LEU A 69 -9.18 -11.12 -6.98
CA LEU A 69 -8.80 -10.16 -5.93
C LEU A 69 -7.57 -10.64 -5.17
N ASP A 70 -7.47 -11.94 -4.93
CA ASP A 70 -6.35 -12.53 -4.20
C ASP A 70 -5.06 -12.39 -5.03
N GLU A 71 -5.12 -12.69 -6.34
CA GLU A 71 -4.00 -12.51 -7.28
C GLU A 71 -3.58 -11.03 -7.42
N ALA A 72 -4.55 -10.12 -7.58
CA ALA A 72 -4.26 -8.68 -7.64
C ALA A 72 -3.63 -8.15 -6.34
N TYR A 73 -4.01 -8.71 -5.19
CA TYR A 73 -3.43 -8.35 -3.90
C TYR A 73 -1.98 -8.82 -3.78
N GLU A 74 -1.68 -10.05 -4.21
CA GLU A 74 -0.31 -10.58 -4.23
C GLU A 74 0.60 -9.73 -5.12
N GLU A 75 0.14 -9.36 -6.31
CA GLU A 75 0.88 -8.48 -7.21
C GLU A 75 1.11 -7.08 -6.61
N MET A 76 0.09 -6.52 -5.95
CA MET A 76 0.23 -5.24 -5.25
C MET A 76 1.30 -5.31 -4.16
N VAL A 77 1.33 -6.37 -3.35
CA VAL A 77 2.34 -6.55 -2.30
C VAL A 77 3.74 -6.65 -2.90
N ASN A 78 3.91 -7.44 -3.97
CA ASN A 78 5.17 -7.59 -4.70
C ASN A 78 5.69 -6.24 -5.23
N ILE A 79 4.82 -5.42 -5.84
CA ILE A 79 5.18 -4.08 -6.33
C ILE A 79 5.65 -3.16 -5.20
N ILE A 80 4.99 -3.20 -4.04
CA ILE A 80 5.36 -2.38 -2.87
C ILE A 80 6.74 -2.79 -2.36
N GLU A 81 7.01 -4.09 -2.24
CA GLU A 81 8.31 -4.61 -1.80
C GLU A 81 9.42 -4.21 -2.77
N TYR A 82 9.20 -4.43 -4.06
CA TYR A 82 10.14 -4.04 -5.10
C TYR A 82 10.44 -2.52 -5.08
N ASN A 83 9.43 -1.68 -4.87
CA ASN A 83 9.64 -0.23 -4.76
C ASN A 83 10.51 0.14 -3.56
N LYS A 84 10.31 -0.52 -2.40
CA LYS A 84 11.14 -0.30 -1.20
C LYS A 84 12.61 -0.64 -1.47
N GLU A 85 12.88 -1.74 -2.17
CA GLU A 85 14.25 -2.10 -2.56
C GLU A 85 14.89 -1.07 -3.49
N LEU A 86 14.13 -0.58 -4.49
CA LEU A 86 14.60 0.47 -5.39
C LEU A 86 14.92 1.76 -4.64
N GLN A 87 14.06 2.16 -3.69
CA GLN A 87 14.33 3.33 -2.85
C GLN A 87 15.60 3.17 -2.02
N ALA A 88 15.85 1.97 -1.48
CA ALA A 88 17.09 1.69 -0.75
C ALA A 88 18.33 1.83 -1.67
N LYS A 89 18.27 1.29 -2.89
CA LYS A 89 19.34 1.43 -3.89
C LYS A 89 19.60 2.89 -4.28
N VAL A 90 18.54 3.66 -4.51
CA VAL A 90 18.65 5.10 -4.81
C VAL A 90 19.33 5.86 -3.67
N ASN A 91 18.97 5.55 -2.41
CA ASN A 91 19.58 6.19 -1.26
C ASN A 91 21.08 5.85 -1.12
N ILE A 92 21.49 4.62 -1.47
CA ILE A 92 22.90 4.23 -1.49
C ILE A 92 23.65 5.00 -2.58
N LEU A 93 23.14 5.00 -3.81
CA LEU A 93 23.77 5.69 -4.93
C LEU A 93 23.91 7.21 -4.68
N ARG A 94 22.90 7.83 -4.05
CA ARG A 94 22.98 9.24 -3.63
C ARG A 94 24.10 9.50 -2.61
N ARG A 95 24.35 8.56 -1.68
CA ARG A 95 25.47 8.67 -0.74
C ARG A 95 26.81 8.53 -1.46
N GLN A 96 26.93 7.57 -2.38
CA GLN A 96 28.14 7.36 -3.18
C GLN A 96 28.47 8.57 -4.07
N LEU A 97 27.45 9.18 -4.69
CA LEU A 97 27.63 10.40 -5.47
C LEU A 97 28.14 11.56 -4.60
N ALA A 98 27.56 11.75 -3.41
CA ALA A 98 28.02 12.79 -2.48
C ALA A 98 29.47 12.57 -2.03
N GLU A 99 29.90 11.31 -1.82
CA GLU A 99 31.30 10.99 -1.50
C GLU A 99 32.24 11.34 -2.66
N LEU A 100 31.91 10.94 -3.89
CA LEU A 100 32.72 11.23 -5.08
C LEU A 100 32.81 12.73 -5.40
N GLU A 101 31.71 13.48 -5.27
CA GLU A 101 31.72 14.94 -5.45
C GLU A 101 32.65 15.65 -4.45
N THR A 102 32.78 15.12 -3.22
CA THR A 102 33.72 15.67 -2.24
C THR A 102 35.19 15.34 -2.52
N GLU A 103 35.47 14.20 -3.15
CA GLU A 103 36.83 13.81 -3.55
C GLU A 103 37.33 14.61 -4.76
N ASP A 104 36.44 14.91 -5.72
CA ASP A 104 36.76 15.66 -6.93
C ASP A 104 37.08 17.14 -6.61
N GLY A 105 36.31 17.76 -5.69
CA GLY A 105 36.59 19.11 -5.20
C GLY A 105 37.89 19.25 -4.39
N MET A 106 38.44 18.15 -3.86
CA MET A 106 39.74 18.13 -3.17
C MET A 106 40.93 18.01 -4.14
N GLN A 107 40.72 17.52 -5.36
CA GLN A 107 41.77 17.40 -6.38
C GLN A 107 41.96 18.67 -7.21
N GLU A 108 40.98 19.57 -7.27
CA GLU A 108 41.06 20.86 -8.00
C GLU A 108 41.68 22.02 -7.19
N SER A 109 42.10 21.80 -5.94
CA SER A 109 42.77 22.83 -5.13
C SER A 109 44.30 22.73 -5.25
N PRO A 110 44.99 23.70 -5.89
CA PRO A 110 46.45 23.72 -6.07
C PRO A 110 47.24 24.08 -4.80
#